data_AF-A0A932HAX3-F1
#
_entry.id   AF-A0A932HAX3-F1
#
_cell.length_a   1.000
_cell.length_b   1.000
_cell.length_c   1.000
_cell.angle_alpha   90.00
_cell.angle_beta   90.00
_cell.angle_gamma   90.00
#
_symmetry.space_group_name_H-M   'P 1'
#
loop_
_entity.id
_entity.type
_entity.pdbx_description
1 polymer ?
#
loop_
_entity_poly.entity_id
_entity_poly.type
_entity_poly.pdbx_seq_one_letter_code
_entity_poly.pdbx_strand_id
1 'polypeptide(L)'
;MLSAVRFQEELRRVTRFRVHPPVGDPLDAVVKRIEQNPAYSQSRLLTRILAALTYELGEFRRAEVAAFDSETLAMVISLMDAHAAGTSTREDWVRAVDAARAAQLGAGG
;
A
#
# COMPACT_ATOMS: atom_id res chain seq x y z
N MET A 1 -12.24 -2.19 -14.36
CA MET A 1 -11.65 -1.89 -13.04
C MET A 1 -11.57 -3.20 -12.25
N LEU A 2 -10.64 -3.32 -11.31
CA LEU A 2 -10.48 -4.44 -10.38
C LEU A 2 -10.96 -3.99 -9.00
N SER A 3 -11.66 -4.86 -8.27
CA SER A 3 -11.91 -4.65 -6.84
C SER A 3 -10.61 -4.76 -6.04
N ALA A 4 -10.60 -4.27 -4.80
CA ALA A 4 -9.48 -4.41 -3.87
C ALA A 4 -8.97 -5.86 -3.77
N VAL A 5 -9.89 -6.82 -3.59
CA VAL A 5 -9.56 -8.25 -3.50
C VAL A 5 -8.90 -8.77 -4.78
N ARG A 6 -9.48 -8.45 -5.96
CA ARG A 6 -8.91 -8.87 -7.26
C ARG A 6 -7.55 -8.24 -7.52
N PHE A 7 -7.35 -7.00 -7.11
CA PHE A 7 -6.07 -6.31 -7.26
C PHE A 7 -4.99 -6.94 -6.37
N GLN A 8 -5.32 -7.28 -5.14
CA GLN A 8 -4.45 -8.01 -4.21
C GLN A 8 -4.04 -9.39 -4.76
N GLU A 9 -4.98 -10.13 -5.37
CA GLU A 9 -4.69 -11.41 -6.03
C GLU A 9 -3.67 -11.23 -7.17
N GLU A 10 -3.82 -10.21 -8.01
CA GLU A 10 -2.88 -9.94 -9.11
C GLU A 10 -1.51 -9.52 -8.59
N LEU A 11 -1.43 -8.70 -7.53
CA LEU A 11 -0.15 -8.35 -6.88
C LEU A 11 0.60 -9.59 -6.40
N ARG A 12 -0.11 -10.51 -5.71
CA ARG A 12 0.47 -11.78 -5.23
C ARG A 12 0.95 -12.69 -6.36
N ARG A 13 0.28 -12.66 -7.52
CA ARG A 13 0.71 -13.43 -8.69
C ARG A 13 2.04 -12.92 -9.24
N VAL A 14 2.25 -11.61 -9.25
CA VAL A 14 3.50 -11.01 -9.75
C VAL A 14 4.68 -11.28 -8.82
N THR A 15 4.44 -11.37 -7.50
CA THR A 15 5.51 -11.54 -6.51
C THR A 15 5.84 -12.98 -6.14
N ARG A 16 5.05 -13.97 -6.59
CA ARG A 16 5.23 -15.40 -6.30
C ARG A 16 6.65 -15.95 -6.54
N PHE A 17 7.49 -15.24 -7.29
CA PHE A 17 8.87 -15.63 -7.62
C PHE A 17 9.96 -14.74 -7.02
N ARG A 18 9.62 -13.80 -6.13
CA ARG A 18 10.60 -12.86 -5.56
C ARG A 18 10.72 -13.06 -4.06
N VAL A 19 11.92 -13.41 -3.61
CA VAL A 19 12.30 -13.33 -2.20
C VAL A 19 12.50 -11.86 -1.87
N HIS A 20 11.76 -11.36 -0.89
CA HIS A 20 11.88 -9.98 -0.44
C HIS A 20 12.46 -9.98 0.97
N PRO A 21 13.51 -9.19 1.23
CA PRO A 21 14.01 -9.04 2.59
C PRO A 21 12.89 -8.46 3.47
N PRO A 22 12.83 -8.84 4.76
CA PRO A 22 11.82 -8.33 5.67
C PRO A 22 11.92 -6.81 5.75
N VAL A 23 10.85 -6.14 5.32
CA VAL A 23 10.64 -4.72 5.63
C VAL A 23 10.21 -4.66 7.09
N GLY A 24 10.85 -3.83 7.91
CA GLY A 24 10.68 -3.76 9.37
C GLY A 24 9.22 -3.76 9.85
N ASP A 25 8.65 -2.60 10.15
CA ASP A 25 7.19 -2.46 10.28
C ASP A 25 6.65 -2.05 8.90
N PRO A 26 5.93 -2.93 8.17
CA PRO A 26 5.44 -2.61 6.83
C PRO A 26 4.45 -1.44 6.80
N LEU A 27 3.69 -1.24 7.89
CA LEU A 27 2.71 -0.16 7.97
C LEU A 27 3.40 1.20 8.08
N ASP A 28 4.37 1.31 9.01
CA ASP A 28 5.21 2.50 9.17
C ASP A 28 6.06 2.78 7.92
N ALA A 29 6.64 1.74 7.31
CA ALA A 29 7.46 1.89 6.10
C ALA A 29 6.68 2.49 4.93
N VAL A 30 5.43 2.07 4.72
CA VAL A 30 4.57 2.60 3.65
C VAL A 30 4.19 4.06 3.93
N VAL A 31 3.84 4.40 5.17
CA VAL A 31 3.52 5.78 5.56
C VAL A 31 4.72 6.69 5.31
N LYS A 32 5.91 6.30 5.79
CA LYS A 32 7.16 7.05 5.56
C LYS A 32 7.46 7.23 4.08
N ARG A 33 7.25 6.20 3.25
CA ARG A 33 7.45 6.27 1.80
C ARG A 33 6.54 7.32 1.16
N ILE A 34 5.28 7.39 1.59
CA ILE A 34 4.31 8.39 1.13
C ILE A 34 4.73 9.79 1.59
N GLU A 35 5.12 9.95 2.84
CA GLU A 35 5.58 11.23 3.40
C GLU A 35 6.83 11.79 2.70
N GLN A 36 7.72 10.92 2.25
CA GLN A 36 8.92 11.33 1.50
C GLN A 36 8.59 11.86 0.09
N ASN A 37 7.56 11.32 -0.56
CA ASN A 37 7.21 11.67 -1.95
C ASN A 37 5.69 11.83 -2.14
N PRO A 38 5.01 12.73 -1.40
CA PRO A 38 3.55 12.76 -1.30
C PRO A 38 2.86 13.11 -2.63
N ALA A 39 3.49 13.92 -3.49
CA ALA A 39 2.92 14.31 -4.78
C ALA A 39 2.99 13.21 -5.85
N TYR A 40 3.81 12.16 -5.65
CA TYR A 40 4.06 11.14 -6.67
C TYR A 40 2.84 10.24 -6.87
N SER A 41 2.62 9.82 -8.12
CA SER A 41 1.53 8.91 -8.50
C SER A 41 1.59 7.58 -7.74
N GLN A 42 2.80 7.07 -7.50
CA GLN A 42 3.06 5.88 -6.71
C GLN A 42 2.57 6.03 -5.26
N SER A 43 2.81 7.17 -4.62
CA SER A 43 2.33 7.45 -3.27
C SER A 43 0.81 7.52 -3.20
N ARG A 44 0.15 8.10 -4.22
CA ARG A 44 -1.32 8.10 -4.33
C ARG A 44 -1.88 6.69 -4.45
N LEU A 45 -1.20 5.83 -5.19
CA LEU A 45 -1.56 4.42 -5.31
C LEU A 45 -1.36 3.67 -3.98
N LEU A 46 -0.26 3.91 -3.26
CA LEU A 46 -0.01 3.34 -1.93
C LEU A 46 -1.09 3.76 -0.91
N THR A 47 -1.48 5.03 -0.88
CA THR A 47 -2.58 5.51 -0.01
C THR A 47 -3.90 4.81 -0.34
N ARG A 48 -4.19 4.58 -1.62
CA ARG A 48 -5.38 3.83 -2.05
C ARG A 48 -5.32 2.37 -1.62
N ILE A 49 -4.16 1.73 -1.67
CA ILE A 49 -3.98 0.36 -1.18
C ILE A 49 -4.17 0.30 0.34
N LEU A 50 -3.59 1.22 1.11
CA LEU A 50 -3.82 1.34 2.56
C LEU A 50 -5.31 1.46 2.87
N ALA A 51 -6.01 2.40 2.21
CA ALA A 51 -7.44 2.57 2.41
C ALA A 51 -8.25 1.33 2.01
N ALA A 52 -7.83 0.61 0.96
CA ALA A 52 -8.49 -0.61 0.52
C ALA A 52 -8.30 -1.78 1.48
N LEU A 53 -7.16 -1.87 2.15
CA LEU A 53 -6.94 -2.86 3.21
C LEU A 53 -7.76 -2.49 4.45
N THR A 54 -7.74 -1.24 4.88
CA THR A 54 -8.42 -0.78 6.11
C THR A 54 -9.94 -0.80 6.03
N TYR A 55 -10.50 -0.43 4.87
CA TYR A 55 -11.95 -0.22 4.72
C TYR A 55 -12.61 -1.14 3.70
N GLU A 56 -11.87 -2.02 3.02
CA GLU A 56 -12.37 -2.88 1.95
C GLU A 56 -12.96 -2.10 0.75
N LEU A 57 -12.51 -0.86 0.55
CA LEU A 57 -13.02 0.05 -0.48
C LEU A 57 -11.94 0.44 -1.49
N GLY A 58 -12.32 0.54 -2.77
CA GLY A 58 -11.46 1.09 -3.81
C GLY A 58 -11.53 0.30 -5.11
N GLU A 59 -11.35 1.03 -6.22
CA GLU A 59 -11.21 0.45 -7.55
C GLU A 59 -9.79 0.66 -8.04
N PHE A 60 -9.21 -0.37 -8.67
CA PHE A 60 -7.86 -0.34 -9.20
C PHE A 60 -7.85 -0.69 -10.69
N ARG A 61 -6.87 -0.16 -11.42
CA ARG A 61 -6.63 -0.55 -12.82
C ARG A 61 -5.58 -1.66 -12.84
N ARG A 62 -5.74 -2.64 -13.73
CA ARG A 62 -4.74 -3.71 -13.88
C ARG A 62 -3.34 -3.17 -14.21
N ALA A 63 -3.26 -2.09 -14.98
CA ALA A 63 -2.00 -1.42 -15.29
C ALA A 63 -1.27 -0.87 -14.05
N GLU A 64 -1.98 -0.57 -12.96
CA GLU A 64 -1.37 -0.10 -11.70
C GLU A 64 -0.52 -1.19 -11.03
N VAL A 65 -0.76 -2.48 -11.33
CA VAL A 65 0.09 -3.58 -10.86
C VAL A 65 1.50 -3.46 -11.43
N ALA A 66 1.64 -3.01 -12.67
CA ALA A 66 2.93 -2.83 -13.34
C ALA A 66 3.59 -1.48 -13.03
N ALA A 67 2.90 -0.59 -12.30
CA ALA A 67 3.43 0.73 -11.94
C ALA A 67 4.41 0.68 -10.76
N PHE A 68 4.47 -0.44 -10.03
CA PHE A 68 5.40 -0.61 -8.94
C PHE A 68 6.77 -1.09 -9.42
N ASP A 69 7.81 -0.38 -9.00
CA ASP A 69 9.16 -0.94 -8.97
C ASP A 69 9.24 -2.14 -8.01
N SER A 70 10.34 -2.90 -8.09
CA SER A 70 10.51 -4.11 -7.27
C SER A 70 10.52 -3.85 -5.77
N GLU A 71 11.03 -2.70 -5.34
CA GLU A 71 11.14 -2.34 -3.92
C GLU A 71 9.76 -2.01 -3.33
N THR A 72 9.00 -1.19 -4.03
CA THR A 72 7.66 -0.77 -3.61
C THR A 72 6.68 -1.93 -3.71
N LEU A 73 6.84 -2.80 -4.72
CA LEU A 73 6.06 -4.03 -4.80
C LEU A 73 6.33 -4.94 -3.59
N ALA A 74 7.59 -5.08 -3.17
CA ALA A 74 7.95 -5.83 -1.97
C ALA A 74 7.32 -5.25 -0.69
N MET A 75 7.33 -3.94 -0.58
CA MET A 75 6.71 -3.20 0.51
C MET A 75 5.18 -3.43 0.55
N VAL A 76 4.51 -3.36 -0.60
CA VAL A 76 3.06 -3.62 -0.71
C VAL A 76 2.71 -5.05 -0.33
N ILE A 77 3.50 -6.04 -0.73
CA ILE A 77 3.26 -7.44 -0.31
C ILE A 77 3.45 -7.60 1.19
N SER A 78 4.52 -7.03 1.75
CA SER A 78 4.77 -7.08 3.20
C SER A 78 3.62 -6.44 3.98
N LEU A 79 3.06 -5.34 3.47
CA LEU A 79 1.87 -4.68 4.02
C LEU A 79 0.64 -5.58 3.98
N MET A 80 0.38 -6.23 2.84
CA MET A 80 -0.74 -7.16 2.69
C MET A 80 -0.62 -8.36 3.63
N ASP A 81 0.58 -8.88 3.81
CA ASP A 81 0.83 -10.02 4.69
C ASP A 81 0.72 -9.62 6.17
N ALA A 82 1.19 -8.43 6.55
CA ALA A 82 0.96 -7.86 7.89
C ALA A 82 -0.54 -7.67 8.19
N HIS A 83 -1.31 -7.17 7.22
CA HIS A 83 -2.77 -7.04 7.34
C HIS A 83 -3.44 -8.41 7.54
N ALA A 84 -3.06 -9.40 6.73
CA ALA A 84 -3.61 -10.76 6.82
C ALA A 84 -3.22 -11.48 8.12
N ALA A 85 -2.01 -11.24 8.63
CA ALA A 85 -1.53 -11.79 9.88
C ALA A 85 -2.13 -11.10 11.12
N GLY A 86 -2.77 -9.93 10.95
CA GLY A 86 -3.34 -9.17 12.06
C GLY A 86 -2.29 -8.61 13.03
N THR A 87 -1.09 -8.30 12.53
CA THR A 87 0.04 -7.85 13.36
C THR A 87 -0.14 -6.44 13.92
N SER A 88 -1.03 -5.64 13.33
CA SER A 88 -1.35 -4.26 13.74
C SER A 88 -2.85 -4.12 13.98
N THR A 89 -3.23 -3.26 14.93
CA THR A 89 -4.65 -3.07 15.28
C THR A 89 -5.37 -2.25 14.20
N ARG A 90 -6.69 -2.39 14.13
CA ARG A 90 -7.51 -1.56 13.21
C ARG A 90 -7.27 -0.07 13.39
N GLU A 91 -7.03 0.39 14.63
CA GLU A 91 -6.72 1.79 14.90
C GLU A 91 -5.39 2.23 14.29
N ASP A 92 -4.38 1.36 14.30
CA ASP A 92 -3.09 1.66 13.64
C ASP A 92 -3.27 1.81 12.13
N TRP A 93 -4.08 0.94 11.52
CA TRP A 93 -4.41 1.01 10.09
C TRP A 93 -5.18 2.28 9.73
N VAL A 94 -6.12 2.71 10.56
CA VAL A 94 -6.84 3.98 10.38
C VAL A 94 -5.88 5.16 10.50
N ARG A 95 -5.05 5.19 11.55
CA ARG A 95 -4.04 6.24 11.75
C ARG A 95 -3.06 6.33 10.57
N ALA A 96 -2.63 5.19 10.02
CA ALA A 96 -1.76 5.15 8.86
C ALA A 96 -2.42 5.74 7.60
N VAL A 97 -3.71 5.45 7.36
CA VAL A 97 -4.46 6.05 6.25
C VAL A 97 -4.59 7.56 6.42
N ASP A 98 -4.90 8.03 7.63
CA ASP A 98 -5.06 9.45 7.91
C ASP A 98 -3.73 10.20 7.74
N ALA A 99 -2.61 9.65 8.24
CA ALA A 99 -1.27 10.20 8.03
C ALA A 99 -0.91 10.29 6.54
N ALA A 100 -1.13 9.20 5.79
CA ALA A 100 -0.88 9.16 4.35
C ALA A 100 -1.71 10.18 3.56
N ARG A 101 -2.97 10.39 3.94
CA ARG A 101 -3.84 11.42 3.33
C ARG A 101 -3.38 12.83 3.70
N ALA A 102 -3.03 13.06 4.97
CA ALA A 102 -2.55 14.36 5.43
C ALA A 102 -1.26 14.77 4.70
N ALA A 103 -0.31 13.86 4.52
CA ALA A 103 0.91 14.11 3.75
C ALA A 103 0.63 14.52 2.30
N GLN A 104 -0.36 13.89 1.66
CA GLN A 104 -0.74 14.21 0.28
C GLN A 104 -1.49 15.54 0.15
N LEU A 105 -2.34 15.88 1.11
CA LEU A 105 -3.02 17.17 1.15
C LEU A 105 -2.02 18.31 1.36
N GLY A 106 -1.05 18.14 2.26
CA GLY A 106 -0.01 19.15 2.51
C GLY A 106 0.93 19.39 1.32
N ALA A 107 1.08 18.41 0.43
CA ALA A 107 1.93 18.53 -0.77
C ALA A 107 1.22 19.12 -1.99
N GLY A 108 -0.12 19.24 -1.94
CA GLY A 108 -0.93 19.84 -3.00
C GLY A 108 -1.37 21.28 -2.73
N GLY A 109 -0.91 21.88 -1.63
CA GLY A 109 -1.17 23.26 -1.23
C GLY A 109 -0.16 24.26 -1.76
#